data_AF-A0A7J9I1X5-F1
#
_entry.id   AF-A0A7J9I1X5-F1
#
_cell.length_a   1.000
_cell.length_b   1.000
_cell.length_c   1.000
_cell.angle_alpha   90.00
_cell.angle_beta   90.00
_cell.angle_gamma   90.00
#
_symmetry.space_group_name_H-M   'P 1'
#
loop_
_entity.id
_entity.type
_entity.pdbx_description
1 polymer ?
#
loop_
_entity_poly.entity_id
_entity_poly.type
_entity_poly.pdbx_seq_one_letter_code
_entity_poly.pdbx_strand_id
1 'polypeptide(L)'
;MEVSLDLCRYNAIPYMAVRNTVHVLPREMFGFSTFGIAMALIKWFPLWLVDKFLLLVANFILGNTDQVGLRRPKTGPIELKNVTGKTPVLDVGALSLIKSGEIKVMEGVKEITGNGAKFMDGQEREIDSIILATGYKSNVPTWLKGCDFFNKDGMPKTPFPNGWKAEKGLYTVGFTRRGLLGTASDAVKIARDIARQWRPNDSCSNSHVILLKET
;
A
#
# COMPACT_ATOMS: atom_id res chain seq x y z
N MET A 1 9.83 7.12 -4.63
CA MET A 1 10.85 7.58 -3.67
C MET A 1 12.06 6.65 -3.66
N GLU A 2 11.94 5.35 -3.35
CA GLU A 2 13.11 4.44 -3.38
C GLU A 2 13.80 4.35 -4.74
N VAL A 3 13.04 4.22 -5.83
CA VAL A 3 13.63 4.25 -7.19
C VAL A 3 14.43 5.54 -7.44
N SER A 4 13.92 6.69 -7.01
CA SER A 4 14.62 7.97 -7.14
C SER A 4 15.87 8.04 -6.27
N LEU A 5 15.83 7.46 -5.06
CA LEU A 5 16.99 7.35 -4.17
C LEU A 5 18.09 6.49 -4.81
N ASP A 6 17.73 5.33 -5.36
CA ASP A 6 18.70 4.45 -6.01
C ASP A 6 19.28 5.10 -7.27
N LEU A 7 18.45 5.70 -8.12
CA LEU A 7 18.91 6.48 -9.28
C LEU A 7 19.92 7.57 -8.89
N CYS A 8 19.61 8.33 -7.84
CA CYS A 8 20.49 9.38 -7.34
C CYS A 8 21.83 8.81 -6.85
N ARG A 9 21.82 7.66 -6.16
CA ARG A 9 23.04 6.96 -5.71
C ARG A 9 23.93 6.48 -6.86
N TYR A 10 23.35 6.25 -8.04
CA TYR A 10 24.06 5.89 -9.25
C TYR A 10 24.26 7.07 -10.22
N ASN A 11 24.32 8.30 -9.68
CA ASN A 11 24.63 9.54 -10.41
C ASN A 11 23.61 9.96 -11.48
N ALA A 12 22.39 9.43 -11.44
CA ALA A 12 21.30 9.99 -12.24
C ALA A 12 20.74 11.26 -11.57
N ILE A 13 20.05 12.11 -12.35
CA ILE A 13 19.39 13.33 -11.88
C ILE A 13 17.87 13.12 -11.86
N PRO A 14 17.31 12.55 -10.78
CA PRO A 14 15.90 12.18 -10.76
C PRO A 14 14.98 13.38 -10.52
N TYR A 15 13.95 13.47 -11.36
CA TYR A 15 12.78 14.32 -11.15
C TYR A 15 11.61 13.43 -10.76
N MET A 16 10.97 13.70 -9.62
CA MET A 16 9.84 12.93 -9.11
C MET A 16 8.56 13.75 -9.20
N ALA A 17 7.70 13.41 -10.16
CA ALA A 17 6.37 14.02 -10.28
C ALA A 17 5.42 13.48 -9.20
N VAL A 18 4.91 14.37 -8.34
CA VAL A 18 4.01 14.02 -7.24
C VAL A 18 2.68 14.77 -7.41
N ARG A 19 1.64 14.05 -7.84
CA ARG A 19 0.32 14.64 -8.12
C ARG A 19 -0.59 14.76 -6.90
N ASN A 20 -0.39 13.90 -5.92
CA ASN A 20 -1.31 13.71 -4.80
C ASN A 20 -0.56 13.87 -3.48
N THR A 21 -1.32 14.15 -2.43
CA THR A 21 -0.79 14.15 -1.06
C THR A 21 -0.30 12.75 -0.66
N VAL A 22 0.77 12.72 0.13
CA VAL A 22 1.40 11.49 0.61
C VAL A 22 1.91 11.67 2.04
N HIS A 23 1.70 10.66 2.88
CA HIS A 23 2.36 10.60 4.18
C HIS A 23 3.76 10.02 3.99
N VAL A 24 4.77 10.72 4.50
CA VAL A 24 6.14 10.23 4.62
C VAL A 24 6.41 10.05 6.11
N LEU A 25 6.75 8.83 6.51
CA LEU A 25 7.11 8.47 7.88
C LEU A 25 8.54 7.91 7.85
N PRO A 26 9.34 8.06 8.92
CA PRO A 26 10.61 7.36 8.99
C PRO A 26 10.36 5.85 9.01
N ARG A 27 11.27 5.05 8.46
CA ARG A 27 11.18 3.57 8.57
C ARG A 27 11.23 3.12 10.04
N GLU A 28 12.05 3.79 10.84
CA GLU A 28 12.25 3.51 12.26
C GLU A 28 12.08 4.77 13.10
N MET A 29 11.49 4.62 14.29
CA MET A 29 11.34 5.64 15.31
C MET A 29 11.97 5.11 16.60
N PHE A 30 12.96 5.81 17.14
CA PHE A 30 13.65 5.42 18.39
C PHE A 30 14.22 3.98 18.36
N GLY A 31 14.72 3.51 17.21
CA GLY A 31 15.27 2.16 17.04
C GLY A 31 14.23 1.05 16.83
N PHE A 32 12.94 1.38 16.76
CA PHE A 32 11.87 0.43 16.49
C PHE A 32 11.19 0.74 15.15
N SER A 33 10.66 -0.29 14.47
CA SER A 33 9.86 -0.08 13.26
C SER A 33 8.66 0.83 13.53
N THR A 34 8.47 1.85 12.69
CA THR A 34 7.32 2.76 12.79
C THR A 34 5.98 2.02 12.77
N PHE A 35 5.85 0.99 11.91
CA PHE A 35 4.65 0.16 11.90
C PHE A 35 4.56 -0.76 13.12
N GLY A 36 5.69 -1.24 13.65
CA GLY A 36 5.71 -1.99 14.90
C GLY A 36 5.12 -1.17 16.05
N ILE A 37 5.57 0.08 16.20
CA ILE A 37 5.04 1.03 17.18
C ILE A 37 3.55 1.30 16.93
N ALA A 38 3.17 1.61 15.69
CA ALA A 38 1.77 1.87 15.35
C ALA A 38 0.86 0.68 15.72
N MET A 39 1.26 -0.54 15.38
CA MET A 39 0.49 -1.75 15.69
C MET A 39 0.42 -2.03 17.19
N ALA A 40 1.47 -1.72 17.94
CA ALA A 40 1.44 -1.81 19.40
C ALA A 40 0.44 -0.80 19.98
N LEU A 41 0.51 0.47 19.57
CA LEU A 41 -0.35 1.54 20.09
C LEU A 41 -1.83 1.36 19.76
N ILE A 42 -2.17 0.84 18.57
CA ILE A 42 -3.58 0.60 18.18
C ILE A 42 -4.28 -0.41 19.10
N LYS A 43 -3.53 -1.26 19.81
CA LYS A 43 -4.12 -2.18 20.80
C LYS A 43 -4.63 -1.47 22.05
N TRP A 44 -4.11 -0.28 22.34
CA TRP A 44 -4.36 0.43 23.59
C TRP A 44 -5.01 1.80 23.40
N PHE A 45 -4.89 2.39 22.21
CA PHE A 45 -5.35 3.76 21.93
C PHE A 45 -6.27 3.82 20.70
N PRO A 46 -7.20 4.80 20.65
CA PRO A 46 -8.03 5.02 19.48
C PRO A 46 -7.18 5.47 18.27
N LEU A 47 -7.60 5.06 17.07
CA LEU A 47 -6.86 5.26 15.83
C LEU A 47 -6.41 6.70 15.58
N TRP A 48 -7.28 7.68 15.83
CA TRP A 48 -6.97 9.09 15.63
C TRP A 48 -5.82 9.58 16.52
N LEU A 49 -5.68 9.01 17.73
CA LEU A 49 -4.61 9.37 18.66
C LEU A 49 -3.28 8.78 18.20
N VAL A 50 -3.30 7.53 17.73
CA VAL A 50 -2.12 6.89 17.13
C VAL A 50 -1.65 7.66 15.91
N ASP A 51 -2.56 8.06 15.02
CA ASP A 51 -2.22 8.83 13.83
C ASP A 51 -1.62 10.20 14.19
N LYS A 52 -2.19 10.92 15.17
CA LYS A 52 -1.59 12.18 15.66
C LYS A 52 -0.20 11.97 16.24
N PHE A 53 0.00 10.92 17.04
CA PHE A 53 1.30 10.57 17.59
C PHE A 53 2.33 10.32 16.49
N LEU A 54 1.99 9.48 15.49
CA LEU A 54 2.88 9.18 14.37
C LEU A 54 3.26 10.44 13.59
N LEU A 55 2.31 11.36 13.37
CA LEU A 55 2.57 12.61 12.66
C LEU A 55 3.43 13.59 13.46
N LEU A 56 3.28 13.63 14.79
CA LEU A 56 4.12 14.44 15.67
C LEU A 56 5.57 13.93 15.62
N VAL A 57 5.77 12.63 15.83
CA VAL A 57 7.10 12.02 15.78
C VAL A 57 7.73 12.15 14.39
N ALA A 58 6.94 11.94 13.32
CA ALA A 58 7.41 12.15 11.95
C ALA A 58 7.80 13.62 11.70
N ASN A 59 7.04 14.59 12.21
CA ASN A 59 7.42 16.00 12.09
C ASN A 59 8.71 16.33 12.87
N PHE A 60 8.91 15.71 14.02
CA PHE A 60 10.13 15.89 14.80
C PHE A 60 11.37 15.30 14.09
N ILE A 61 11.25 14.10 13.53
CA ILE A 61 12.37 13.38 12.89
C ILE A 61 12.64 13.90 11.47
N LEU A 62 11.57 14.07 10.68
CA LEU A 62 11.66 14.38 9.25
C LEU A 62 11.42 15.86 8.94
N GLY A 63 10.96 16.66 9.89
CA GLY A 63 10.57 18.05 9.64
C GLY A 63 9.27 18.19 8.83
N ASN A 64 9.04 19.41 8.34
CA ASN A 64 7.89 19.74 7.51
C ASN A 64 8.12 19.33 6.05
N THR A 65 7.40 18.30 5.58
CA THR A 65 7.51 17.76 4.22
C THR A 65 6.82 18.62 3.16
N ASP A 66 5.92 19.52 3.57
CA ASP A 66 5.23 20.43 2.65
C ASP A 66 6.21 21.43 2.00
N GLN A 67 7.28 21.80 2.72
CA GLN A 67 8.35 22.69 2.23
C GLN A 67 9.10 22.13 1.02
N VAL A 68 9.04 20.81 0.82
CA VAL A 68 9.69 20.11 -0.31
C VAL A 68 8.67 19.52 -1.29
N GLY A 69 7.43 20.03 -1.28
CA GLY A 69 6.38 19.60 -2.20
C GLY A 69 5.68 18.28 -1.83
N LEU A 70 6.08 17.62 -0.74
CA LEU A 70 5.47 16.38 -0.27
C LEU A 70 4.37 16.69 0.75
N ARG A 71 3.22 17.13 0.23
CA ARG A 71 2.07 17.57 1.02
C ARG A 71 1.40 16.41 1.76
N ARG A 72 1.15 16.57 3.07
CA ARG A 72 0.49 15.53 3.87
C ARG A 72 -1.04 15.49 3.65
N PRO A 73 -1.64 14.29 3.54
CA PRO A 73 -3.10 14.15 3.57
C PRO A 73 -3.70 14.60 4.91
N LYS A 74 -4.96 15.08 4.89
CA LYS A 74 -5.71 15.44 6.11
C LYS A 74 -6.05 14.21 6.98
N THR A 75 -6.38 13.09 6.32
CA THR A 75 -6.63 11.80 6.97
C THR A 75 -5.32 11.24 7.52
N GLY A 76 -5.34 10.65 8.72
CA GLY A 76 -4.14 10.12 9.36
C GLY A 76 -3.50 8.94 8.59
N PRO A 77 -2.21 8.63 8.82
CA PRO A 77 -1.48 7.65 8.03
C PRO A 77 -2.06 6.23 8.10
N ILE A 78 -2.47 5.76 9.28
CA ILE A 78 -3.05 4.43 9.44
C ILE A 78 -4.51 4.42 9.00
N GLU A 79 -5.28 5.47 9.29
CA GLU A 79 -6.64 5.62 8.79
C GLU A 79 -6.69 5.60 7.26
N LEU A 80 -5.84 6.39 6.60
CA LEU A 80 -5.75 6.44 5.14
C LEU A 80 -5.42 5.06 4.56
N LYS A 81 -4.48 4.34 5.18
CA LYS A 81 -4.15 2.97 4.80
C LYS A 81 -5.36 2.05 4.94
N ASN A 82 -6.10 2.11 6.04
CA ASN A 82 -7.25 1.23 6.28
C ASN A 82 -8.39 1.49 5.29
N VAL A 83 -8.63 2.74 4.90
CA VAL A 83 -9.73 3.12 3.99
C VAL A 83 -9.35 2.89 2.53
N THR A 84 -8.15 3.33 2.12
CA THR A 84 -7.77 3.40 0.71
C THR A 84 -6.76 2.33 0.29
N GLY A 85 -6.09 1.69 1.25
CA GLY A 85 -4.94 0.82 0.99
C GLY A 85 -3.64 1.57 0.69
N LYS A 86 -3.67 2.90 0.62
CA LYS A 86 -2.46 3.71 0.41
C LYS A 86 -1.62 3.70 1.67
N THR A 87 -0.48 3.04 1.59
CA THR A 87 0.47 2.98 2.71
C THR A 87 1.34 4.23 2.69
N PRO A 88 1.62 4.85 3.85
CA PRO A 88 2.64 5.89 3.96
C PRO A 88 3.97 5.42 3.38
N VAL A 89 4.71 6.33 2.74
CA VAL A 89 6.09 6.04 2.35
C VAL A 89 6.92 5.94 3.62
N LEU A 90 7.67 4.86 3.76
CA LEU A 90 8.68 4.72 4.79
C LEU A 90 10.00 5.24 4.24
N ASP A 91 10.41 6.42 4.69
CA ASP A 91 11.65 7.02 4.24
C ASP A 91 12.87 6.26 4.78
N VAL A 92 13.82 6.02 3.89
CA VAL A 92 15.11 5.36 4.13
C VAL A 92 16.29 6.22 3.65
N GLY A 93 16.07 7.54 3.53
CA GLY A 93 17.09 8.51 3.09
C GLY A 93 16.73 9.29 1.83
N ALA A 94 15.63 8.97 1.15
CA ALA A 94 15.19 9.71 -0.04
C ALA A 94 14.83 11.15 0.30
N LEU A 95 14.18 11.38 1.45
CA LEU A 95 13.80 12.71 1.90
C LEU A 95 15.02 13.61 2.14
N SER A 96 16.15 13.06 2.59
CA SER A 96 17.38 13.82 2.75
C SER A 96 17.87 14.38 1.41
N LEU A 97 17.87 13.54 0.37
CA LEU A 97 18.29 13.94 -0.97
C LEU A 97 17.29 14.89 -1.66
N ILE A 98 16.00 14.78 -1.28
CA ILE A 98 14.99 15.75 -1.70
C ILE A 98 15.27 17.12 -1.07
N LYS A 99 15.63 17.15 0.21
CA LYS A 99 15.95 18.40 0.92
C LYS A 99 17.24 19.06 0.43
N SER A 100 18.25 18.28 0.03
CA SER A 100 19.48 18.81 -0.57
C SER A 100 19.29 19.25 -2.03
N GLY A 101 18.16 18.91 -2.66
CA GLY A 101 17.85 19.26 -4.05
C GLY A 101 18.42 18.29 -5.09
N GLU A 102 19.06 17.20 -4.65
CA GLU A 102 19.56 16.13 -5.52
C GLU A 102 18.41 15.34 -6.16
N ILE A 103 17.29 15.17 -5.45
CA ILE A 103 16.03 14.68 -6.00
C ILE A 103 15.03 15.84 -6.08
N LYS A 104 14.58 16.19 -7.29
CA LYS A 104 13.65 17.31 -7.49
C LYS A 104 12.20 16.83 -7.51
N VAL A 105 11.40 17.30 -6.55
CA VAL A 105 9.95 17.07 -6.55
C VAL A 105 9.30 18.05 -7.54
N MET A 106 8.57 17.51 -8.50
CA MET A 106 7.87 18.27 -9.53
C MET A 106 6.36 18.10 -9.37
N GLU A 107 5.60 19.08 -9.88
CA GLU A 107 4.16 18.95 -10.04
C GLU A 107 3.78 17.82 -11.02
N GLY A 108 2.49 17.59 -11.23
CA GLY A 108 2.02 16.61 -12.20
C GLY A 108 2.60 16.85 -13.61
N VAL A 109 2.83 15.77 -14.36
CA VAL A 109 3.17 15.86 -15.78
C VAL A 109 1.91 16.26 -16.56
N LYS A 110 2.01 17.31 -17.38
CA LYS A 110 0.96 17.81 -18.28
C LYS A 110 1.07 17.16 -19.66
N GLU A 111 2.28 17.10 -20.21
CA GLU A 111 2.55 16.63 -21.57
C GLU A 111 3.94 15.99 -21.61
N ILE A 112 4.07 14.86 -22.33
CA ILE A 112 5.38 14.28 -22.69
C ILE A 112 5.75 14.85 -24.05
N THR A 113 6.95 15.41 -24.17
CA THR A 113 7.46 16.02 -25.39
C THR A 113 8.48 15.09 -26.06
N GLY A 114 8.95 15.44 -27.26
CA GLY A 114 9.93 14.63 -27.99
C GLY A 114 11.26 14.43 -27.25
N ASN A 115 11.65 15.37 -26.39
CA ASN A 115 12.91 15.35 -25.63
C ASN A 115 12.71 15.40 -24.10
N GLY A 116 11.48 15.29 -23.59
CA GLY A 116 11.24 15.39 -22.16
C GLY A 116 9.78 15.52 -21.73
N ALA A 117 9.49 16.44 -20.80
CA ALA A 117 8.15 16.63 -20.27
C ALA A 117 7.86 18.07 -19.83
N LYS A 118 6.60 18.48 -20.00
CA LYS A 118 6.02 19.70 -19.43
C LYS A 118 5.20 19.37 -18.19
N PHE A 119 5.31 20.19 -17.17
CA PHE A 119 4.65 20.02 -15.88
C PHE A 119 3.45 20.98 -15.73
N MET A 120 2.59 20.70 -14.76
CA MET A 120 1.35 21.47 -14.53
C MET A 120 1.60 22.92 -14.11
N ASP A 121 2.77 23.23 -13.57
CA ASP A 121 3.23 24.58 -13.23
C ASP A 121 3.84 25.33 -14.43
N GLY A 122 3.85 24.73 -15.62
CA GLY A 122 4.40 25.30 -16.84
C GLY A 122 5.90 25.09 -17.02
N GLN A 123 6.60 24.46 -16.06
CA GLN A 123 7.99 24.10 -16.25
C GLN A 123 8.15 23.05 -17.36
N GLU A 124 9.24 23.14 -18.11
CA GLU A 124 9.65 22.14 -19.10
C GLU A 124 11.05 21.65 -18.76
N ARG A 125 11.26 20.34 -18.92
CA ARG A 125 12.53 19.67 -18.66
C ARG A 125 12.82 18.67 -19.76
N GLU A 126 14.06 18.66 -20.20
CA GLU A 126 14.59 17.55 -20.99
C GLU A 126 14.79 16.35 -20.06
N ILE A 127 14.35 15.17 -20.50
CA ILE A 127 14.38 13.93 -19.71
C ILE A 127 14.76 12.77 -20.62
N ASP A 128 15.84 12.08 -20.27
CA ASP A 128 16.34 10.93 -21.04
C ASP A 128 15.48 9.66 -20.88
N SER A 129 14.77 9.52 -19.74
CA SER A 129 14.00 8.33 -19.42
C SER A 129 12.84 8.61 -18.47
N ILE A 130 11.68 8.01 -18.74
CA ILE A 130 10.49 8.11 -17.91
C ILE A 130 10.20 6.75 -17.26
N ILE A 131 10.14 6.72 -15.93
CA ILE A 131 9.81 5.53 -15.16
C ILE A 131 8.41 5.67 -14.56
N LEU A 132 7.48 4.82 -14.99
CA LEU A 132 6.11 4.79 -14.50
C LEU A 132 5.98 3.98 -13.21
N ALA A 133 6.35 4.58 -12.08
CA ALA A 133 6.16 4.02 -10.74
C ALA A 133 4.74 4.23 -10.19
N THR A 134 3.70 4.04 -11.01
CA THR A 134 2.30 4.41 -10.70
C THR A 134 1.49 3.32 -9.99
N GLY A 135 2.14 2.26 -9.52
CA GLY A 135 1.51 1.14 -8.81
C GLY A 135 0.84 0.11 -9.73
N TYR A 136 0.05 -0.78 -9.14
CA TYR A 136 -0.55 -1.94 -9.79
C TYR A 136 -2.08 -1.95 -9.69
N LYS A 137 -2.72 -2.73 -10.56
CA LYS A 137 -4.16 -3.05 -10.49
C LYS A 137 -4.33 -4.56 -10.39
N SER A 138 -5.37 -5.00 -9.67
CA SER A 138 -5.74 -6.41 -9.64
C SER A 138 -6.21 -6.87 -11.02
N ASN A 139 -5.75 -8.03 -11.46
CA ASN A 139 -6.20 -8.66 -12.69
C ASN A 139 -7.29 -9.73 -12.45
N VAL A 140 -7.77 -9.91 -11.21
CA VAL A 140 -8.81 -10.91 -10.89
C VAL A 140 -9.99 -10.89 -11.86
N PRO A 141 -10.57 -9.73 -12.23
CA PRO A 141 -11.70 -9.69 -13.16
C PRO A 141 -11.38 -10.17 -14.59
N THR A 142 -10.09 -10.23 -14.98
CA THR A 142 -9.71 -10.64 -16.33
C THR A 142 -9.81 -12.15 -16.51
N TRP A 143 -9.55 -12.94 -15.46
CA TRP A 143 -9.52 -14.40 -15.52
C TRP A 143 -10.63 -15.08 -14.73
N LEU A 144 -11.05 -14.55 -13.58
CA LEU A 144 -12.12 -15.13 -12.78
C LEU A 144 -13.48 -14.67 -13.29
N LYS A 145 -14.19 -15.54 -14.01
CA LYS A 145 -15.52 -15.28 -14.58
C LYS A 145 -16.63 -15.89 -13.73
N GLY A 146 -17.85 -15.36 -13.88
CA GLY A 146 -19.05 -15.89 -13.21
C GLY A 146 -19.06 -15.74 -11.69
N CYS A 147 -18.25 -14.83 -11.14
CA CYS A 147 -18.13 -14.61 -9.70
C CYS A 147 -18.51 -13.15 -9.36
N ASP A 148 -19.65 -12.96 -8.68
CA ASP A 148 -20.12 -11.63 -8.26
C ASP A 148 -19.49 -11.14 -6.93
N PHE A 149 -18.31 -11.67 -6.59
CA PHE A 149 -17.62 -11.38 -5.33
C PHE A 149 -16.70 -10.15 -5.41
N PHE A 150 -16.16 -9.86 -6.58
CA PHE A 150 -15.19 -8.78 -6.79
C PHE A 150 -15.85 -7.54 -7.42
N ASN A 151 -15.35 -6.37 -7.06
CA ASN A 151 -15.70 -5.11 -7.70
C ASN A 151 -14.85 -4.88 -8.97
N LYS A 152 -15.10 -3.78 -9.66
CA LYS A 152 -14.38 -3.38 -10.88
C LYS A 152 -12.85 -3.21 -10.71
N ASP A 153 -12.40 -2.96 -9.47
CA ASP A 153 -10.98 -2.82 -9.14
C ASP A 153 -10.33 -4.17 -8.81
N GLY A 154 -11.07 -5.28 -8.94
CA GLY A 154 -10.62 -6.63 -8.63
C GLY A 154 -10.43 -6.87 -7.14
N MET A 155 -11.20 -6.19 -6.30
CA MET A 155 -11.21 -6.32 -4.84
C MET A 155 -12.54 -6.91 -4.35
N PRO A 156 -12.56 -7.70 -3.26
CA PRO A 156 -13.80 -8.16 -2.64
C PRO A 156 -14.76 -7.00 -2.38
N LYS A 157 -16.04 -7.18 -2.72
CA LYS A 157 -17.09 -6.18 -2.45
C LYS A 157 -17.33 -6.00 -0.95
N THR A 158 -17.27 -7.11 -0.22
CA THR A 158 -17.41 -7.11 1.25
C THR A 158 -16.14 -6.56 1.88
N PRO A 159 -16.23 -5.52 2.73
CA PRO A 159 -15.06 -4.96 3.37
C PRO A 159 -14.45 -5.91 4.42
N PHE A 160 -13.20 -5.63 4.81
CA PHE A 160 -12.60 -6.24 5.99
C PHE A 160 -13.50 -6.01 7.22
N PRO A 161 -13.73 -7.02 8.09
CA PRO A 161 -12.97 -8.27 8.20
C PRO A 161 -13.62 -9.48 7.53
N ASN A 162 -14.64 -9.30 6.70
CA ASN A 162 -15.49 -10.40 6.21
C ASN A 162 -15.36 -10.69 4.71
N GLY A 163 -14.56 -9.91 3.98
CA GLY A 163 -14.30 -10.12 2.55
C GLY A 163 -13.37 -11.27 2.17
N TRP A 164 -13.13 -12.26 3.04
CA TRP A 164 -12.16 -13.35 2.83
C TRP A 164 -12.79 -14.64 2.28
N LYS A 165 -14.12 -14.81 2.39
CA LYS A 165 -14.86 -16.00 1.96
C LYS A 165 -15.90 -15.64 0.92
N ALA A 166 -15.82 -16.28 -0.24
CA ALA A 166 -16.82 -16.23 -1.30
C ALA A 166 -17.62 -17.54 -1.32
N GLU A 167 -18.38 -17.76 -2.39
CA GLU A 167 -19.15 -18.98 -2.61
C GLU A 167 -18.29 -20.11 -3.18
N LYS A 168 -18.83 -21.34 -3.18
CA LYS A 168 -18.25 -22.51 -3.87
C LYS A 168 -16.78 -22.79 -3.51
N GLY A 169 -16.44 -22.60 -2.24
CA GLY A 169 -15.09 -22.86 -1.72
C GLY A 169 -14.02 -21.86 -2.18
N LEU A 170 -14.41 -20.73 -2.77
CA LEU A 170 -13.49 -19.67 -3.14
C LEU A 170 -13.15 -18.81 -1.91
N TYR A 171 -11.87 -18.55 -1.71
CA TYR A 171 -11.35 -17.68 -0.67
C TYR A 171 -10.43 -16.61 -1.25
N THR A 172 -10.29 -15.49 -0.55
CA THR A 172 -9.33 -14.44 -0.91
C THR A 172 -8.43 -14.11 0.27
N VAL A 173 -7.12 -14.15 0.02
CA VAL A 173 -6.08 -13.83 1.00
C VAL A 173 -5.34 -12.58 0.55
N GLY A 174 -5.21 -11.58 1.43
CA GLY A 174 -4.38 -10.40 1.17
C GLY A 174 -5.10 -9.26 0.43
N PHE A 175 -6.39 -9.39 0.16
CA PHE A 175 -7.21 -8.35 -0.49
C PHE A 175 -7.77 -7.32 0.50
N THR A 176 -7.41 -7.39 1.77
CA THR A 176 -7.93 -6.52 2.84
C THR A 176 -7.47 -5.07 2.79
N ARG A 177 -6.46 -4.75 1.98
CA ARG A 177 -5.75 -3.45 1.98
C ARG A 177 -5.03 -3.12 3.30
N ARG A 178 -4.89 -4.08 4.22
CA ARG A 178 -4.24 -3.89 5.54
C ARG A 178 -2.79 -4.39 5.58
N GLY A 179 -2.25 -4.86 4.45
CA GLY A 179 -0.89 -5.40 4.34
C GLY A 179 -0.76 -6.76 5.04
N LEU A 180 0.41 -7.02 5.63
CA LEU A 180 0.73 -8.31 6.26
C LEU A 180 -0.26 -8.71 7.36
N LEU A 181 -0.71 -7.76 8.20
CA LEU A 181 -1.67 -8.03 9.27
C LEU A 181 -3.01 -8.55 8.71
N GLY A 182 -3.52 -7.92 7.65
CA GLY A 182 -4.75 -8.34 7.02
C GLY A 182 -4.62 -9.69 6.31
N THR A 183 -3.48 -9.91 5.65
CA THR A 183 -3.15 -11.19 5.02
C THR A 183 -3.13 -12.33 6.04
N ALA A 184 -2.50 -12.11 7.20
CA ALA A 184 -2.49 -13.08 8.30
C ALA A 184 -3.90 -13.33 8.86
N SER A 185 -4.71 -12.27 8.99
CA SER A 185 -6.10 -12.39 9.45
C SER A 185 -6.94 -13.25 8.51
N ASP A 186 -6.86 -13.01 7.20
CA ASP A 186 -7.55 -13.82 6.18
C ASP A 186 -7.08 -15.27 6.25
N ALA A 187 -5.76 -15.51 6.22
CA ALA A 187 -5.18 -16.85 6.20
C ALA A 187 -5.64 -17.70 7.40
N VAL A 188 -5.66 -17.13 8.61
CA VAL A 188 -6.12 -17.81 9.81
C VAL A 188 -7.62 -18.14 9.75
N LYS A 189 -8.45 -17.23 9.21
CA LYS A 189 -9.88 -17.48 9.06
C LYS A 189 -10.17 -18.58 8.04
N ILE A 190 -9.48 -18.54 6.91
CA ILE A 190 -9.59 -19.53 5.83
C ILE A 190 -9.15 -20.91 6.33
N ALA A 191 -8.00 -21.00 7.01
CA ALA A 191 -7.53 -22.26 7.58
C ALA A 191 -8.55 -22.88 8.54
N ARG A 192 -9.16 -22.07 9.43
CA ARG A 192 -10.21 -22.55 10.34
C ARG A 192 -11.47 -22.99 9.60
N ASP A 193 -11.86 -22.28 8.56
CA ASP A 193 -13.05 -22.62 7.77
C ASP A 193 -12.86 -23.92 6.98
N ILE A 194 -11.68 -24.12 6.39
CA ILE A 194 -11.27 -25.36 5.73
C ILE A 194 -11.23 -26.51 6.75
N ALA A 195 -10.59 -26.32 7.90
CA ALA A 195 -10.46 -27.35 8.92
C ALA A 195 -11.82 -27.83 9.45
N ARG A 196 -12.82 -26.95 9.55
CA ARG A 196 -14.20 -27.32 9.95
C ARG A 196 -14.95 -28.14 8.89
N GLN A 197 -14.59 -27.97 7.63
CA GLN A 197 -15.17 -28.73 6.51
C GLN A 197 -14.43 -30.04 6.26
N TRP A 198 -13.24 -30.20 6.84
CA TRP A 198 -12.46 -31.42 6.75
C TRP A 198 -13.21 -32.58 7.39
N ARG A 199 -13.46 -33.63 6.61
CA ARG A 199 -13.95 -34.92 7.11
C ARG A 199 -12.86 -35.96 6.87
N PRO A 200 -12.44 -36.73 7.87
CA PRO A 200 -11.67 -37.94 7.62
C PRO A 200 -12.53 -38.89 6.78
N ASN A 201 -11.98 -39.41 5.69
CA ASN A 201 -12.64 -40.43 4.91
C ASN A 201 -12.07 -41.77 5.40
N ASP A 202 -12.91 -42.62 6.02
CA ASP A 202 -12.49 -43.95 6.52
C ASP A 202 -12.27 -44.97 5.39
N SER A 203 -12.50 -44.57 4.13
CA SER A 203 -12.22 -45.42 2.97
C SER A 203 -10.82 -45.16 2.42
N CYS A 204 -10.06 -46.26 2.31
CA CYS A 204 -8.68 -46.34 1.85
C CYS A 204 -8.48 -45.72 0.45
N SER A 205 -8.26 -44.42 0.39
CA SER A 205 -7.74 -43.71 -0.77
C SER A 205 -7.01 -42.48 -0.24
N ASN A 206 -5.78 -42.24 -0.67
CA ASN A 206 -4.95 -41.08 -0.30
C ASN A 206 -5.53 -39.74 -0.82
N SER A 207 -6.84 -39.67 -1.05
CA SER A 207 -7.56 -38.54 -1.62
C SER A 207 -8.36 -37.86 -0.50
N HIS A 208 -7.86 -36.71 -0.06
CA HIS A 208 -8.56 -35.88 0.91
C HIS A 208 -9.53 -34.94 0.16
N VAL A 209 -10.84 -35.15 0.33
CA VAL A 209 -11.88 -34.41 -0.40
C VAL A 209 -12.68 -33.52 0.56
N ILE A 210 -12.77 -32.23 0.24
CA ILE A 210 -13.73 -31.31 0.87
C ILE A 210 -14.99 -31.31 0.02
N LEU A 211 -16.06 -31.93 0.54
CA LEU A 211 -17.37 -31.87 -0.09
C LEU A 211 -18.02 -30.53 0.26
N LEU A 212 -18.05 -29.62 -0.71
CA LEU A 212 -18.84 -28.40 -0.60
C LEU A 212 -20.32 -28.80 -0.55
N LYS A 213 -21.04 -28.37 0.50
CA LYS A 213 -22.50 -28.52 0.52
C LYS A 213 -23.07 -27.70 -0.63
N GLU A 214 -23.82 -28.34 -1.53
CA GLU A 214 -24.72 -27.61 -2.44
C GLU A 214 -25.75 -26.90 -1.56
N THR A 215 -25.75 -25.57 -1.63
CA THR A 215 -26.75 -24.69 -1.01
C THR A 215 -27.76 -24.25 -2.05
#